data_AF-A0A9W8YJX7-F1
#
_entry.id   AF-A0A9W8YJX7-F1
#
_cell.length_a   1.000
_cell.length_b   1.000
_cell.length_c   1.000
_cell.angle_alpha   90.00
_cell.angle_beta   90.00
_cell.angle_gamma   90.00
#
_symmetry.space_group_name_H-M   'P 1'
#
loop_
_entity.id
_entity.type
_entity.pdbx_description
1 polymer ?
#
loop_
_entity_poly.entity_id
_entity_poly.type
_entity_poly.pdbx_seq_one_letter_code
_entity_poly.pdbx_strand_id
1 'polypeptide(L)'
;MSSNIASSHYEAWQAWQNHSSGNRQDTGLIFASILRSSYENHHVIRVNDDSFDLQGFASAGFATWTDEHFDLYDAKRAFSDPGSRSGEVSGSLKDTTHFGRARYEWKDKGFIVYTTMFTDNWMRGAQKALFILAPCSDEVVDDHHTDIDALLLACGSWTKELHGEIFVFDQARWSKSKDLYKSVESSSWDDVILHPDTKSKLIEDIQGFFENEGLYKSFDIPWKRGVILHGVPGNGKTISIKALINSLSKREPEAIASLYVKSLDHCNGPRHSIQMIFSKARNVAPCVLIFEDLDSMVTDKVRSYFLNEIDGLESNDGILMIGSTNHLDRLDPAIAKRPSRFDRKYHFKLPDEDERVLYCQYWHQKLLNHPLVTFPEDMCFSIAKFTDGFSFAYLKELFISSLLIVARGATSEDAASEQSAPSDHSSTIDTVLVEAPTEEEIGKERDSRKFDKVIKVTASRKPQIRRAIPKVEIPEELQGNTLLSVILAQAQILLNEMDKN
;
A
#
# COMPACT_ATOMS: atom_id res chain seq x y z
N MET A 1 -33.10 -48.16 -13.87
CA MET A 1 -32.24 -47.09 -13.29
C MET A 1 -30.90 -46.96 -14.01
N SER A 2 -30.30 -48.05 -14.51
CA SER A 2 -29.02 -48.04 -15.23
C SER A 2 -29.04 -47.38 -16.63
N SER A 3 -30.20 -47.31 -17.30
CA SER A 3 -30.34 -46.71 -18.64
C SER A 3 -30.36 -45.18 -18.65
N ASN A 4 -30.89 -44.54 -17.60
CA ASN A 4 -30.96 -43.07 -17.49
C ASN A 4 -29.63 -42.42 -17.08
N ILE A 5 -28.72 -43.18 -16.47
CA ILE A 5 -27.39 -42.68 -16.07
C ILE A 5 -26.45 -42.66 -17.27
N ALA A 6 -26.58 -43.62 -18.18
CA ALA A 6 -25.80 -43.68 -19.41
C ALA A 6 -26.20 -42.55 -20.40
N SER A 7 -27.49 -42.19 -20.46
CA SER A 7 -27.96 -41.08 -21.31
C SER A 7 -27.51 -39.73 -20.78
N SER A 8 -27.61 -39.48 -19.46
CA SER A 8 -27.17 -38.21 -18.87
C SER A 8 -25.65 -38.03 -18.94
N HIS A 9 -24.88 -39.11 -18.83
CA HIS A 9 -23.43 -39.06 -19.02
C HIS A 9 -23.05 -38.75 -20.48
N TYR A 10 -23.75 -39.35 -21.45
CA TYR A 10 -23.53 -39.08 -22.87
C TYR A 10 -23.92 -37.65 -23.26
N GLU A 11 -25.03 -37.13 -22.73
CA GLU A 11 -25.44 -35.73 -22.89
C GLU A 11 -24.41 -34.78 -22.28
N ALA A 12 -23.92 -35.06 -21.07
CA ALA A 12 -22.85 -34.28 -20.44
C ALA A 12 -21.55 -34.30 -21.26
N TRP A 13 -21.17 -35.46 -21.80
CA TRP A 13 -19.99 -35.60 -22.66
C TRP A 13 -20.15 -34.86 -23.99
N GLN A 14 -21.31 -34.94 -24.63
CA GLN A 14 -21.59 -34.17 -25.85
C GLN A 14 -21.61 -32.67 -25.59
N ALA A 15 -22.22 -32.21 -24.49
CA ALA A 15 -22.20 -30.80 -24.11
C ALA A 15 -20.76 -30.31 -23.86
N TRP A 16 -19.96 -31.10 -23.14
CA TRP A 16 -18.55 -30.82 -22.90
C TRP A 16 -17.74 -30.80 -24.19
N GLN A 17 -17.92 -31.78 -25.08
CA GLN A 17 -17.21 -31.86 -26.36
C GLN A 17 -17.59 -30.71 -27.28
N ASN A 18 -18.87 -30.37 -27.40
CA ASN A 18 -19.34 -29.24 -28.20
C ASN A 18 -18.78 -27.92 -27.68
N HIS A 19 -18.75 -27.72 -26.36
CA HIS A 19 -18.14 -26.54 -25.75
C HIS A 19 -16.63 -26.48 -25.99
N SER A 20 -15.93 -27.61 -25.83
CA SER A 20 -14.47 -27.68 -25.86
C SER A 20 -13.87 -27.75 -27.28
N SER A 21 -14.66 -28.13 -28.29
CA SER A 21 -14.22 -28.28 -29.68
C SER A 21 -14.69 -27.16 -30.61
N GLY A 22 -15.40 -26.16 -30.09
CA GLY A 22 -15.88 -25.02 -30.87
C GLY A 22 -14.74 -24.18 -31.47
N ASN A 23 -14.94 -23.69 -32.70
CA ASN A 23 -14.04 -22.69 -33.28
C ASN A 23 -13.99 -21.47 -32.38
N ARG A 24 -12.79 -21.02 -31.99
CA ARG A 24 -12.64 -19.75 -31.27
C ARG A 24 -13.14 -18.62 -32.15
N GLN A 25 -14.05 -17.84 -31.59
CA GLN A 25 -14.59 -16.65 -32.20
C GLN A 25 -14.17 -15.43 -31.38
N ASP A 26 -13.94 -14.29 -32.03
CA ASP A 26 -13.76 -13.01 -31.33
C ASP A 26 -15.14 -12.58 -30.83
N THR A 27 -15.40 -12.82 -29.54
CA THR A 27 -16.71 -12.55 -28.92
C THR A 27 -17.05 -11.08 -29.05
N GLY A 28 -16.06 -10.21 -28.90
CA GLY A 28 -16.26 -8.77 -29.03
C GLY A 28 -16.63 -8.33 -30.46
N LEU A 29 -16.03 -8.93 -31.49
CA LEU A 29 -16.38 -8.68 -32.90
C LEU A 29 -17.81 -9.17 -33.20
N ILE A 30 -18.15 -10.37 -32.77
CA ILE A 30 -19.48 -10.94 -32.99
C ILE A 30 -20.53 -10.10 -32.28
N PHE A 31 -20.31 -9.76 -31.02
CA PHE A 31 -21.25 -8.93 -30.28
C PHE A 31 -21.40 -7.54 -30.91
N ALA A 32 -20.32 -6.91 -31.37
CA ALA A 32 -20.41 -5.66 -32.15
C ALA A 32 -21.30 -5.83 -33.39
N SER A 33 -21.14 -6.94 -34.13
CA SER A 33 -21.94 -7.21 -35.34
C SER A 33 -23.43 -7.38 -35.02
N ILE A 34 -23.75 -8.10 -33.93
CA ILE A 34 -25.13 -8.30 -33.46
C ILE A 34 -25.74 -6.97 -33.04
N LEU A 35 -25.01 -6.13 -32.32
CA LEU A 35 -25.47 -4.81 -31.91
C LEU A 35 -25.73 -3.92 -33.14
N ARG A 36 -24.82 -3.90 -34.13
CA ARG A 36 -25.01 -3.13 -35.37
C ARG A 36 -26.24 -3.59 -36.15
N SER A 37 -26.52 -4.89 -36.21
CA SER A 37 -27.73 -5.40 -36.86
C SER A 37 -29.01 -5.12 -36.06
N SER A 38 -28.91 -5.07 -34.72
CA SER A 38 -30.08 -4.85 -33.85
C SER A 38 -30.42 -3.37 -33.70
N TYR A 39 -29.43 -2.48 -33.90
CA TYR A 39 -29.55 -1.03 -33.77
C TYR A 39 -29.12 -0.33 -35.07
N GLU A 40 -29.88 -0.54 -36.14
CA GLU A 40 -29.55 -0.02 -37.49
C GLU A 40 -29.37 1.51 -37.55
N ASN A 41 -30.00 2.26 -36.64
CA ASN A 41 -29.91 3.71 -36.53
C ASN A 41 -28.94 4.19 -35.43
N HIS A 42 -28.01 3.33 -34.98
CA HIS A 42 -27.00 3.72 -34.01
C HIS A 42 -25.60 3.38 -34.51
N HIS A 43 -24.65 4.25 -34.18
CA HIS A 43 -23.25 3.95 -34.29
C HIS A 43 -22.81 3.15 -33.06
N VAL A 44 -22.12 2.02 -33.26
CA VAL A 44 -21.64 1.11 -32.21
C VAL A 44 -20.11 1.17 -32.13
N ILE A 45 -19.59 1.65 -31.00
CA ILE A 45 -18.15 1.70 -30.72
C ILE A 45 -17.81 0.75 -29.56
N ARG A 46 -16.86 -0.14 -29.80
CA ARG A 46 -16.27 -1.01 -28.76
C ARG A 46 -15.09 -0.28 -28.12
N VAL A 47 -15.06 -0.24 -26.81
CA VAL A 47 -13.98 0.38 -26.02
C VAL A 47 -13.55 -0.53 -24.88
N ASN A 48 -12.28 -0.45 -24.50
CA ASN A 48 -11.73 -1.13 -23.33
C ASN A 48 -11.89 -0.22 -22.10
N ASP A 49 -12.23 -0.78 -20.94
CA ASP A 49 -12.47 0.01 -19.72
C ASP A 49 -11.18 0.35 -18.94
N ASP A 50 -10.00 -0.01 -19.47
CA ASP A 50 -8.72 0.20 -18.79
C ASP A 50 -8.31 1.68 -18.67
N SER A 51 -8.86 2.56 -19.53
CA SER A 51 -8.36 3.94 -19.70
C SER A 51 -9.35 5.03 -19.26
N PHE A 52 -10.59 4.68 -18.92
CA PHE A 52 -11.63 5.63 -18.49
C PHE A 52 -12.71 4.91 -17.66
N ASP A 53 -13.30 5.60 -16.70
CA ASP A 53 -14.30 5.06 -15.77
C ASP A 53 -15.65 5.78 -15.93
N LEU A 54 -16.51 5.28 -16.83
CA LEU A 54 -17.83 5.87 -17.10
C LEU A 54 -18.75 5.87 -15.88
N GLN A 55 -18.70 4.80 -15.07
CA GLN A 55 -19.52 4.67 -13.87
C GLN A 55 -19.03 5.63 -12.78
N GLY A 56 -17.72 5.75 -12.60
CA GLY A 56 -17.11 6.74 -11.71
C GLY A 56 -17.43 8.18 -12.13
N PHE A 57 -17.30 8.50 -13.42
CA PHE A 57 -17.60 9.81 -13.97
C PHE A 57 -19.06 10.22 -13.75
N ALA A 58 -19.99 9.28 -13.96
CA ALA A 58 -21.40 9.50 -13.66
C ALA A 58 -21.67 9.62 -12.15
N SER A 59 -21.07 8.75 -11.34
CA SER A 59 -21.20 8.78 -9.87
C SER A 59 -20.66 10.08 -9.25
N ALA A 60 -19.72 10.74 -9.92
CA ALA A 60 -19.20 12.06 -9.55
C ALA A 60 -20.10 13.24 -9.99
N GLY A 61 -21.25 12.95 -10.64
CA GLY A 61 -22.24 13.94 -11.03
C GLY A 61 -21.99 14.60 -12.39
N PHE A 62 -21.00 14.15 -13.16
CA PHE A 62 -20.75 14.69 -14.50
C PHE A 62 -21.70 14.10 -15.56
N ALA A 63 -22.29 12.94 -15.30
CA ALA A 63 -23.21 12.21 -16.17
C ALA A 63 -24.20 11.40 -15.33
N THR A 64 -25.23 10.83 -15.96
CA THR A 64 -26.17 9.92 -15.29
C THR A 64 -26.00 8.51 -15.86
N TRP A 65 -25.81 7.52 -14.99
CA TRP A 65 -25.80 6.09 -15.32
C TRP A 65 -27.06 5.44 -14.74
N THR A 66 -27.87 4.82 -15.59
CA THR A 66 -29.09 4.09 -15.17
C THR A 66 -29.02 2.67 -15.69
N ASP A 67 -28.81 1.70 -14.79
CA ASP A 67 -28.84 0.29 -15.15
C ASP A 67 -30.25 -0.12 -15.63
N GLU A 68 -30.31 -0.78 -16.78
CA GLU A 68 -31.54 -1.34 -17.34
C GLU A 68 -31.51 -2.86 -17.11
N HIS A 69 -32.05 -3.29 -15.97
CA HIS A 69 -32.13 -4.71 -15.60
C HIS A 69 -33.30 -5.40 -16.32
N PHE A 70 -32.99 -6.16 -17.36
CA PHE A 70 -33.89 -7.13 -17.96
C PHE A 70 -33.63 -8.52 -17.35
N ASP A 71 -34.45 -9.53 -17.69
CA ASP A 71 -34.27 -10.95 -17.31
C ASP A 71 -32.90 -11.55 -17.73
N LEU A 72 -32.07 -10.79 -18.45
CA LEU A 72 -30.77 -11.16 -19.02
C LEU A 72 -29.58 -10.44 -18.36
N TYR A 73 -29.77 -9.76 -17.22
CA TYR A 73 -28.65 -9.21 -16.44
C TYR A 73 -27.84 -10.34 -15.77
N ASP A 74 -26.54 -10.40 -16.06
CA ASP A 74 -25.61 -11.35 -15.44
C ASP A 74 -24.50 -10.60 -14.69
N ALA A 75 -24.41 -10.87 -13.39
CA ALA A 75 -23.35 -10.34 -12.55
C ALA A 75 -22.95 -11.33 -11.46
N LYS A 76 -21.65 -11.37 -11.16
CA LYS A 76 -21.15 -12.02 -9.95
C LYS A 76 -21.34 -11.08 -8.77
N ARG A 77 -22.25 -11.40 -7.88
CA ARG A 77 -22.41 -10.71 -6.60
C ARG A 77 -21.42 -11.26 -5.58
N ALA A 78 -20.62 -10.37 -4.97
CA ALA A 78 -19.67 -10.72 -3.93
C ALA A 78 -19.95 -9.91 -2.67
N PHE A 79 -19.84 -10.55 -1.52
CA PHE A 79 -19.82 -9.88 -0.23
C PHE A 79 -18.40 -9.40 0.08
N SER A 80 -18.26 -8.12 0.39
CA SER A 80 -17.04 -7.55 0.95
C SER A 80 -17.22 -7.42 2.46
N ASP A 81 -16.38 -8.13 3.20
CA ASP A 81 -16.33 -8.08 4.66
C ASP A 81 -16.04 -6.63 5.11
N PRO A 82 -16.78 -6.08 6.08
CA PRO A 82 -16.40 -4.83 6.70
C PRO A 82 -15.04 -5.06 7.38
N GLY A 83 -13.99 -4.37 6.96
CA GLY A 83 -12.61 -4.62 7.44
C GLY A 83 -12.38 -4.53 8.96
N SER A 84 -13.42 -4.24 9.76
CA SER A 84 -13.46 -4.35 11.22
C SER A 84 -14.51 -5.38 11.65
N ARG A 85 -14.10 -6.34 12.48
CA ARG A 85 -15.02 -7.27 13.17
C ARG A 85 -15.86 -6.60 14.27
N SER A 86 -15.48 -5.39 14.69
CA SER A 86 -16.16 -4.62 15.74
C SER A 86 -16.85 -3.40 15.16
N GLY A 87 -18.15 -3.51 14.87
CA GLY A 87 -19.01 -2.38 14.50
C GLY A 87 -20.18 -2.76 13.58
N GLU A 88 -21.32 -2.07 13.77
CA GLU A 88 -22.67 -2.22 13.18
C GLU A 88 -22.77 -2.26 11.63
N VAL A 89 -21.65 -2.21 10.91
CA VAL A 89 -21.65 -2.16 9.45
C VAL A 89 -21.77 -3.57 8.91
N SER A 90 -22.96 -3.95 8.45
CA SER A 90 -23.11 -5.13 7.58
C SER A 90 -22.31 -4.86 6.31
N GLY A 91 -21.36 -5.74 5.95
CA GLY A 91 -20.48 -5.55 4.80
C GLY A 91 -21.19 -5.18 3.51
N SER A 92 -20.45 -4.67 2.52
CA SER A 92 -21.05 -4.21 1.26
C SER A 92 -21.16 -5.35 0.26
N LEU A 93 -22.30 -5.45 -0.43
CA LEU A 93 -22.40 -6.26 -1.65
C LEU A 93 -21.83 -5.46 -2.82
N LYS A 94 -20.98 -6.12 -3.62
CA LYS A 94 -20.45 -5.57 -4.85
C LYS A 94 -20.75 -6.54 -6.00
N ASP A 95 -21.36 -6.01 -7.04
CA ASP A 95 -21.61 -6.75 -8.26
C ASP A 95 -20.46 -6.53 -9.25
N THR A 96 -20.01 -7.62 -9.86
CA THR A 96 -19.14 -7.60 -11.03
C THR A 96 -19.99 -8.01 -12.23
N THR A 97 -20.43 -7.03 -13.01
CA THR A 97 -21.29 -7.27 -14.18
C THR A 97 -20.53 -8.03 -15.26
N HIS A 98 -21.02 -9.22 -15.60
CA HIS A 98 -20.57 -9.99 -16.76
C HIS A 98 -21.30 -9.56 -18.02
N PHE A 99 -22.60 -9.31 -17.92
CA PHE A 99 -23.42 -8.83 -19.01
C PHE A 99 -24.49 -7.88 -18.48
N GLY A 100 -24.52 -6.67 -19.00
CA GLY A 100 -25.51 -5.68 -18.59
C GLY A 100 -25.67 -4.57 -19.62
N ARG A 101 -26.79 -3.87 -19.52
CA ARG A 101 -27.10 -2.69 -20.33
C ARG A 101 -27.45 -1.54 -19.39
N ALA A 102 -26.99 -0.34 -19.73
CA ALA A 102 -27.36 0.89 -19.05
C ALA A 102 -27.70 1.99 -20.05
N ARG A 103 -28.55 2.92 -19.62
CA ARG A 103 -28.69 4.23 -20.25
C ARG A 103 -27.66 5.18 -19.64
N TYR A 104 -27.00 5.93 -20.50
CA TYR A 104 -26.00 6.91 -20.10
C TYR A 104 -26.37 8.28 -20.66
N GLU A 105 -26.42 9.30 -19.82
CA GLU A 105 -26.78 10.66 -20.23
C GLU A 105 -25.65 11.64 -19.87
N TRP A 106 -25.17 12.38 -20.85
CA TRP A 106 -24.09 13.36 -20.68
C TRP A 106 -24.29 14.56 -21.62
N LYS A 107 -24.29 15.78 -21.07
CA LYS A 107 -24.51 17.04 -21.83
C LYS A 107 -25.73 16.99 -22.76
N ASP A 108 -26.88 16.53 -22.23
CA ASP A 108 -28.14 16.36 -22.95
C ASP A 108 -28.12 15.33 -24.09
N LYS A 109 -27.07 14.51 -24.17
CA LYS A 109 -26.93 13.41 -25.14
C LYS A 109 -27.13 12.07 -24.45
N GLY A 110 -27.96 11.22 -25.07
CA GLY A 110 -28.26 9.88 -24.58
C GLY A 110 -27.46 8.81 -25.32
N PHE A 111 -26.88 7.88 -24.57
CA PHE A 111 -26.14 6.73 -25.05
C PHE A 111 -26.70 5.44 -24.44
N ILE A 112 -26.53 4.33 -25.16
CA ILE A 112 -26.74 2.99 -24.60
C ILE A 112 -25.36 2.37 -24.38
N VAL A 113 -25.13 1.85 -23.17
CA VAL A 113 -23.86 1.21 -22.81
C VAL A 113 -24.12 -0.25 -22.49
N TYR A 114 -23.52 -1.16 -23.27
CA TYR A 114 -23.45 -2.57 -22.91
C TYR A 114 -22.11 -2.86 -22.22
N THR A 115 -22.18 -3.52 -21.07
CA THR A 115 -21.01 -4.08 -20.39
C THR A 115 -20.95 -5.58 -20.67
N THR A 116 -19.81 -6.06 -21.13
CA THR A 116 -19.59 -7.49 -21.39
C THR A 116 -18.26 -7.94 -20.80
N MET A 117 -18.22 -9.12 -20.21
CA MET A 117 -17.01 -9.79 -19.75
C MET A 117 -16.93 -11.18 -20.39
N PHE A 118 -15.86 -11.44 -21.14
CA PHE A 118 -15.69 -12.68 -21.90
C PHE A 118 -14.24 -13.15 -21.94
N THR A 119 -14.01 -14.42 -22.25
CA THR A 119 -12.68 -15.05 -22.30
C THR A 119 -12.42 -15.64 -23.69
N ASP A 120 -11.80 -14.87 -24.58
CA ASP A 120 -11.51 -15.33 -25.95
C ASP A 120 -10.16 -16.07 -26.05
N ASN A 121 -9.24 -15.80 -25.11
CA ASN A 121 -7.91 -16.40 -25.12
C ASN A 121 -7.50 -16.88 -23.72
N TRP A 122 -7.18 -18.17 -23.64
CA TRP A 122 -6.67 -18.81 -22.42
C TRP A 122 -5.47 -18.08 -21.79
N MET A 123 -4.67 -17.34 -22.57
CA MET A 123 -3.53 -16.56 -22.05
C MET A 123 -3.91 -15.17 -21.50
N ARG A 124 -5.06 -14.59 -21.88
CA ARG A 124 -5.40 -13.19 -21.55
C ARG A 124 -6.43 -13.04 -20.42
N GLY A 125 -6.91 -14.14 -19.85
CA GLY A 125 -7.93 -14.11 -18.80
C GLY A 125 -9.26 -13.53 -19.28
N ALA A 126 -10.13 -13.15 -18.34
CA ALA A 126 -11.39 -12.47 -18.65
C ALA A 126 -11.11 -11.03 -19.09
N GLN A 127 -11.71 -10.64 -20.20
CA GLN A 127 -11.65 -9.30 -20.77
C GLN A 127 -12.98 -8.61 -20.56
N LYS A 128 -12.94 -7.38 -20.04
CA LYS A 128 -14.11 -6.53 -19.98
C LYS A 128 -14.09 -5.56 -21.17
N ALA A 129 -15.23 -5.42 -21.83
CA ALA A 129 -15.42 -4.48 -22.93
C ALA A 129 -16.74 -3.75 -22.74
N LEU A 130 -16.74 -2.46 -23.06
CA LEU A 130 -17.94 -1.65 -23.13
C LEU A 130 -18.28 -1.40 -24.61
N PHE A 131 -19.55 -1.45 -24.94
CA PHE A 131 -20.07 -1.05 -26.25
C PHE A 131 -20.96 0.15 -26.05
N ILE A 132 -20.53 1.29 -26.58
CA ILE A 132 -21.25 2.56 -26.48
C ILE A 132 -21.98 2.78 -27.81
N LEU A 133 -23.30 2.98 -27.72
CA LEU A 133 -24.16 3.23 -28.85
C LEU A 133 -24.70 4.65 -28.76
N ALA A 134 -24.56 5.40 -29.84
CA ALA A 134 -25.16 6.72 -30.02
C ALA A 134 -26.06 6.70 -31.27
N PRO A 135 -27.19 7.44 -31.28
CA PRO A 135 -27.99 7.61 -32.50
C PRO A 135 -27.11 8.12 -33.65
N CYS A 136 -27.30 7.58 -34.85
CA CYS A 136 -26.53 8.05 -36.01
C CYS A 136 -26.72 9.55 -36.22
N SER A 137 -25.61 10.24 -36.49
CA SER A 137 -25.57 11.67 -36.82
C SER A 137 -24.63 11.89 -38.02
N ASP A 138 -24.77 13.04 -38.70
CA ASP A 138 -23.89 13.42 -39.81
C ASP A 138 -22.47 13.79 -39.34
N GLU A 139 -22.25 13.88 -38.03
CA GLU A 139 -20.99 14.29 -37.39
C GLU A 139 -20.10 13.08 -37.06
N VAL A 140 -19.65 12.38 -38.11
CA VAL A 140 -18.68 11.27 -38.03
C VAL A 140 -17.32 11.73 -38.58
N VAL A 141 -16.25 11.49 -37.82
CA VAL A 141 -14.86 11.79 -38.24
C VAL A 141 -14.04 10.52 -38.12
N ASP A 142 -13.31 10.15 -39.17
CA ASP A 142 -12.50 8.91 -39.23
C ASP A 142 -13.26 7.64 -38.81
N ASP A 143 -14.52 7.50 -39.23
CA ASP A 143 -15.42 6.41 -38.83
C ASP A 143 -15.71 6.34 -37.32
N HIS A 144 -15.53 7.44 -36.58
CA HIS A 144 -15.86 7.58 -35.16
C HIS A 144 -16.94 8.63 -34.90
N HIS A 145 -17.82 8.36 -33.91
CA HIS A 145 -18.90 9.27 -33.53
C HIS A 145 -18.34 10.38 -32.64
N THR A 146 -18.40 11.62 -33.10
CA THR A 146 -17.87 12.80 -32.41
C THR A 146 -18.33 12.91 -30.95
N ASP A 147 -19.60 12.60 -30.66
CA ASP A 147 -20.10 12.62 -29.28
C ASP A 147 -19.57 11.53 -28.37
N ILE A 148 -19.34 10.34 -28.91
CA ILE A 148 -18.71 9.26 -28.16
C ILE A 148 -17.25 9.65 -27.89
N ASP A 149 -16.55 10.20 -28.87
CA ASP A 149 -15.17 10.67 -28.70
C ASP A 149 -15.08 11.78 -27.65
N ALA A 150 -15.98 12.76 -27.70
CA ALA A 150 -16.06 13.84 -26.71
C ALA A 150 -16.32 13.29 -25.30
N LEU A 151 -17.19 12.29 -25.16
CA LEU A 151 -17.46 11.61 -23.90
C LEU A 151 -16.21 10.87 -23.39
N LEU A 152 -15.55 10.10 -24.26
CA LEU A 152 -14.35 9.34 -23.92
C LEU A 152 -13.18 10.26 -23.53
N LEU A 153 -13.01 11.39 -24.21
CA LEU A 153 -11.99 12.40 -23.88
C LEU A 153 -12.27 13.05 -22.52
N ALA A 154 -13.53 13.43 -22.26
CA ALA A 154 -13.91 14.02 -20.98
C ALA A 154 -13.75 13.02 -19.82
N CYS A 155 -14.28 11.81 -19.99
CA CYS A 155 -14.20 10.74 -19.00
C CYS A 155 -12.75 10.29 -18.78
N GLY A 156 -11.96 10.15 -19.84
CA GLY A 156 -10.54 9.82 -19.76
C GLY A 156 -9.72 10.88 -19.04
N SER A 157 -9.99 12.17 -19.30
CA SER A 157 -9.34 13.28 -18.60
C SER A 157 -9.68 13.26 -17.11
N TRP A 158 -10.95 13.11 -16.77
CA TRP A 158 -11.39 12.96 -15.38
C TRP A 158 -10.79 11.71 -14.71
N THR A 159 -10.72 10.58 -15.40
CA THR A 159 -10.17 9.33 -14.84
C THR A 159 -8.68 9.45 -14.53
N LYS A 160 -7.95 10.26 -15.30
CA LYS A 160 -6.52 10.55 -15.07
C LYS A 160 -6.31 11.40 -13.82
N GLU A 161 -7.23 12.30 -13.50
CA GLU A 161 -7.19 13.10 -12.27
C GLU A 161 -7.38 12.21 -11.02
N LEU A 162 -6.74 12.63 -9.92
CA LEU A 162 -6.85 11.98 -8.63
C LEU A 162 -7.96 12.65 -7.81
N HIS A 163 -9.03 11.91 -7.52
CA HIS A 163 -10.22 12.41 -6.81
C HIS A 163 -10.15 12.11 -5.32
N GLY A 164 -9.13 12.64 -4.64
CA GLY A 164 -8.85 12.32 -3.24
C GLY A 164 -8.39 10.87 -3.07
N GLU A 165 -7.45 10.45 -3.91
CA GLU A 165 -6.97 9.08 -4.04
C GLU A 165 -5.45 9.05 -4.22
N ILE A 166 -4.82 7.95 -3.82
CA ILE A 166 -3.41 7.66 -4.10
C ILE A 166 -3.33 6.37 -4.91
N PHE A 167 -2.52 6.38 -5.98
CA PHE A 167 -2.25 5.15 -6.71
C PHE A 167 -1.37 4.22 -5.87
N VAL A 168 -1.84 3.00 -5.65
CA VAL A 168 -1.13 1.95 -4.94
C VAL A 168 -0.86 0.79 -5.89
N PHE A 169 0.42 0.43 -6.03
CA PHE A 169 0.83 -0.77 -6.71
C PHE A 169 0.99 -1.91 -5.70
N ASP A 170 0.13 -2.91 -5.81
CA ASP A 170 0.16 -4.13 -5.01
C ASP A 170 -0.33 -5.28 -5.89
N GLN A 171 0.17 -6.50 -5.66
CA GLN A 171 -0.23 -7.69 -6.42
C GLN A 171 -0.13 -7.53 -7.95
N ALA A 172 0.96 -6.92 -8.42
CA ALA A 172 1.24 -6.66 -9.84
C ALA A 172 0.18 -5.81 -10.57
N ARG A 173 -0.59 -4.98 -9.85
CA ARG A 173 -1.59 -4.08 -10.45
C ARG A 173 -1.64 -2.73 -9.76
N TRP A 174 -1.99 -1.70 -10.51
CA TRP A 174 -2.33 -0.39 -9.98
C TRP A 174 -3.78 -0.37 -9.48
N SER A 175 -4.01 0.26 -8.34
CA SER A 175 -5.34 0.54 -7.80
C SER A 175 -5.36 1.94 -7.20
N LYS A 176 -6.52 2.58 -7.14
CA LYS A 176 -6.70 3.87 -6.44
C LYS A 176 -7.15 3.58 -5.01
N SER A 177 -6.44 4.10 -4.00
CA SER A 177 -6.75 3.89 -2.59
C SER A 177 -7.23 5.19 -1.93
N LYS A 178 -8.52 5.25 -1.60
CA LYS A 178 -9.11 6.31 -0.77
C LYS A 178 -8.71 6.20 0.69
N ASP A 179 -8.52 4.98 1.20
CA ASP A 179 -8.14 4.75 2.60
C ASP A 179 -6.72 5.26 2.87
N LEU A 180 -5.78 5.00 1.94
CA LEU A 180 -4.43 5.56 2.05
C LEU A 180 -4.47 7.09 1.94
N TYR A 181 -5.27 7.64 1.02
CA TYR A 181 -5.45 9.09 0.90
C TYR A 181 -5.95 9.73 2.21
N LYS A 182 -7.00 9.19 2.82
CA LYS A 182 -7.51 9.68 4.12
C LYS A 182 -6.46 9.61 5.23
N SER A 183 -5.65 8.54 5.26
CA SER A 183 -4.54 8.44 6.21
C SER A 183 -3.44 9.46 5.96
N VAL A 184 -3.23 9.88 4.71
CA VAL A 184 -2.22 10.87 4.33
C VAL A 184 -2.73 12.28 4.60
N GLU A 185 -3.99 12.55 4.31
CA GLU A 185 -4.64 13.85 4.48
C GLU A 185 -4.53 14.36 5.93
N SER A 186 -4.61 13.45 6.91
CA SER A 186 -4.45 13.73 8.34
C SER A 186 -3.00 13.86 8.82
N SER A 187 -2.00 13.67 7.96
CA SER A 187 -0.59 13.76 8.32
C SER A 187 0.01 15.07 7.80
N SER A 188 0.49 15.94 8.68
CA SER A 188 1.17 17.19 8.33
C SER A 188 2.66 17.15 8.69
N TRP A 189 3.44 18.09 8.15
CA TRP A 189 4.82 18.24 8.61
C TRP A 189 4.90 18.67 10.08
N ASP A 190 3.88 19.33 10.63
CA ASP A 190 3.85 19.73 12.04
C ASP A 190 3.79 18.51 12.98
N ASP A 191 3.21 17.40 12.51
CA ASP A 191 3.16 16.12 13.24
C ASP A 191 4.49 15.34 13.20
N VAL A 192 5.44 15.78 12.37
CA VAL A 192 6.71 15.09 12.16
C VAL A 192 7.80 15.72 13.05
N ILE A 193 8.16 14.99 14.10
CA ILE A 193 9.31 15.30 14.96
C ILE A 193 10.57 14.75 14.29
N LEU A 194 11.48 15.66 13.95
CA LEU A 194 12.74 15.43 13.28
C LEU A 194 13.64 16.64 13.57
N HIS A 195 14.95 16.42 13.66
CA HIS A 195 15.91 17.49 13.81
C HIS A 195 15.65 18.61 12.77
N PRO A 196 15.50 19.89 13.20
CA PRO A 196 15.04 20.97 12.34
C PRO A 196 15.80 21.07 11.01
N ASP A 197 17.13 21.01 11.05
CA ASP A 197 17.95 21.05 9.83
C ASP A 197 17.68 19.90 8.86
N THR A 198 17.42 18.69 9.38
CA THR A 198 17.15 17.51 8.54
C THR A 198 15.77 17.63 7.90
N LYS A 199 14.78 18.09 8.68
CA LYS A 199 13.41 18.34 8.23
C LYS A 199 13.37 19.41 7.14
N SER A 200 13.97 20.58 7.38
CA SER A 200 14.00 21.67 6.40
C SER A 200 14.72 21.27 5.12
N LYS A 201 15.90 20.64 5.22
CA LYS A 201 16.63 20.17 4.02
C LYS A 201 15.84 19.17 3.19
N LEU A 202 15.16 18.23 3.84
CA LEU A 202 14.31 17.24 3.15
C LEU A 202 13.16 17.92 2.41
N ILE A 203 12.47 18.86 3.05
CA ILE A 203 11.37 19.61 2.45
C ILE A 203 11.87 20.46 1.27
N GLU A 204 12.93 21.24 1.47
CA GLU A 204 13.52 22.13 0.46
C GLU A 204 14.04 21.36 -0.77
N ASP A 205 14.70 20.22 -0.57
CA ASP A 205 15.25 19.41 -1.66
C ASP A 205 14.13 18.82 -2.55
N ILE A 206 13.00 18.43 -1.95
CA ILE A 206 11.87 17.86 -2.68
C ILE A 206 11.01 18.96 -3.32
N GLN A 207 10.65 20.02 -2.59
CA GLN A 207 9.90 21.14 -3.15
C GLN A 207 10.71 21.85 -4.24
N GLY A 208 11.99 22.12 -3.97
CA GLY A 208 12.91 22.73 -4.91
C GLY A 208 13.13 21.87 -6.17
N PHE A 209 13.03 20.54 -6.10
CA PHE A 209 13.06 19.71 -7.31
C PHE A 209 11.92 20.06 -8.27
N PHE A 210 10.69 20.21 -7.78
CA PHE A 210 9.51 20.51 -8.59
C PHE A 210 9.44 21.97 -9.03
N GLU A 211 9.90 22.90 -8.20
CA GLU A 211 9.93 24.34 -8.53
C GLU A 211 10.94 24.69 -9.62
N ASN A 212 12.03 23.91 -9.73
CA ASN A 212 13.15 24.23 -10.61
C ASN A 212 13.12 23.49 -11.96
N GLU A 213 11.98 22.93 -12.40
CA GLU A 213 11.84 22.25 -13.71
C GLU A 213 12.48 23.05 -14.86
N GLY A 214 12.17 24.35 -14.94
CA GLY A 214 12.70 25.24 -15.98
C GLY A 214 14.23 25.34 -15.98
N LEU A 215 14.86 25.27 -14.80
CA LEU A 215 16.32 25.26 -14.69
C LEU A 215 16.92 23.97 -15.25
N TYR A 216 16.37 22.80 -14.89
CA TYR A 216 16.83 21.51 -15.46
C TYR A 216 16.78 21.53 -16.99
N LYS A 217 15.65 21.97 -17.55
CA LYS A 217 15.46 22.09 -19.00
C LYS A 217 16.43 23.08 -19.63
N SER A 218 16.67 24.24 -19.00
CA SER A 218 17.58 25.27 -19.54
C SER A 218 19.05 24.83 -19.62
N PHE A 219 19.47 23.91 -18.74
CA PHE A 219 20.83 23.37 -18.70
C PHE A 219 20.97 22.02 -19.41
N ASP A 220 19.89 21.51 -20.04
CA ASP A 220 19.86 20.17 -20.67
C ASP A 220 20.25 19.05 -19.69
N ILE A 221 19.80 19.17 -18.43
CA ILE A 221 20.05 18.20 -17.36
C ILE A 221 18.78 17.35 -17.16
N PRO A 222 18.89 16.01 -17.04
CA PRO A 222 17.74 15.16 -16.74
C PRO A 222 16.98 15.63 -15.50
N TRP A 223 15.67 15.88 -15.63
CA TRP A 223 14.84 16.34 -14.53
C TRP A 223 14.33 15.15 -13.72
N LYS A 224 15.25 14.44 -13.07
CA LYS A 224 14.94 13.30 -12.20
C LYS A 224 15.73 13.37 -10.89
N ARG A 225 15.15 12.84 -9.82
CA ARG A 225 15.76 12.85 -8.48
C ARG A 225 15.48 11.55 -7.76
N GLY A 226 16.45 11.04 -7.01
CA GLY A 226 16.22 9.94 -6.07
C GLY A 226 16.66 10.31 -4.66
N VAL A 227 15.79 10.04 -3.70
CA VAL A 227 15.96 10.28 -2.26
C VAL A 227 15.84 8.95 -1.51
N ILE A 228 16.78 8.67 -0.60
CA ILE A 228 16.66 7.55 0.35
C ILE A 228 16.43 8.09 1.76
N LEU A 229 15.36 7.63 2.41
CA LEU A 229 15.13 7.78 3.83
C LEU A 229 15.61 6.50 4.53
N HIS A 230 16.69 6.58 5.29
CA HIS A 230 17.28 5.40 5.94
C HIS A 230 17.48 5.62 7.44
N GLY A 231 17.56 4.53 8.21
CA GLY A 231 17.89 4.58 9.63
C GLY A 231 17.06 3.62 10.46
N VAL A 232 17.18 3.73 11.77
CA VAL A 232 16.60 2.76 12.73
C VAL A 232 15.07 2.70 12.57
N PRO A 233 14.44 1.51 12.61
CA PRO A 233 12.99 1.37 12.54
C PRO A 233 12.28 2.15 13.65
N GLY A 234 11.09 2.66 13.36
CA GLY A 234 10.26 3.35 14.35
C GLY A 234 10.62 4.82 14.63
N ASN A 235 11.43 5.46 13.78
CA ASN A 235 11.84 6.88 13.96
C ASN A 235 11.29 7.83 12.90
N GLY A 236 10.08 7.57 12.37
CA GLY A 236 9.36 8.58 11.60
C GLY A 236 9.57 8.61 10.07
N LYS A 237 10.19 7.58 9.47
CA LYS A 237 10.32 7.47 8.00
C LYS A 237 8.95 7.50 7.28
N THR A 238 8.04 6.59 7.67
CA THR A 238 6.70 6.47 7.06
C THR A 238 5.82 7.70 7.29
N ILE A 239 5.82 8.30 8.49
CA ILE A 239 5.03 9.53 8.73
C ILE A 239 5.58 10.71 7.93
N SER A 240 6.90 10.80 7.73
CA SER A 240 7.52 11.81 6.85
C SER A 240 7.08 11.63 5.39
N ILE A 241 7.00 10.40 4.90
CA ILE A 241 6.46 10.10 3.56
C ILE A 241 5.00 10.55 3.46
N LYS A 242 4.17 10.26 4.46
CA LYS A 242 2.76 10.71 4.47
C LYS A 242 2.64 12.24 4.48
N ALA A 243 3.37 12.92 5.36
CA ALA A 243 3.40 14.38 5.43
C ALA A 243 3.86 15.01 4.10
N LEU A 244 4.85 14.40 3.45
CA LEU A 244 5.31 14.81 2.14
C LEU A 244 4.22 14.66 1.07
N ILE A 245 3.58 13.48 0.97
CA ILE A 245 2.51 13.26 -0.01
C ILE A 245 1.41 14.31 0.18
N ASN A 246 0.98 14.56 1.43
CA ASN A 246 -0.05 15.54 1.74
C ASN A 246 0.36 16.97 1.33
N SER A 247 1.61 17.35 1.60
CA SER A 247 2.15 18.66 1.20
C SER A 247 2.18 18.82 -0.31
N LEU A 248 2.55 17.77 -1.04
CA LEU A 248 2.65 17.78 -2.50
C LEU A 248 1.29 17.72 -3.20
N SER A 249 0.30 17.05 -2.61
CA SER A 249 -1.07 17.03 -3.13
C SER A 249 -1.80 18.36 -2.97
N LYS A 250 -1.32 19.24 -2.09
CA LYS A 250 -1.86 20.58 -1.83
C LYS A 250 -1.03 21.71 -2.46
N ARG A 251 -0.03 21.36 -3.26
CA ARG A 251 0.86 22.32 -3.92
C ARG A 251 0.10 23.09 -5.00
N GLU A 252 0.38 24.39 -5.10
CA GLU A 252 -0.14 25.30 -6.11
C GLU A 252 0.99 25.75 -7.06
N PRO A 253 0.72 26.00 -8.37
CA PRO A 253 -0.58 25.93 -9.04
C PRO A 253 -1.01 24.50 -9.42
N GLU A 254 -0.09 23.53 -9.30
CA GLU A 254 -0.31 22.15 -9.71
C GLU A 254 0.08 21.18 -8.58
N ALA A 255 -0.90 20.35 -8.21
CA ALA A 255 -0.69 19.23 -7.30
C ALA A 255 0.17 18.15 -7.95
N ILE A 256 1.05 17.53 -7.16
CA ILE A 256 1.94 16.47 -7.64
C ILE A 256 1.34 15.10 -7.34
N ALA A 257 1.18 14.28 -8.37
CA ALA A 257 0.67 12.93 -8.21
C ALA A 257 1.65 12.06 -7.39
N SER A 258 1.10 11.21 -6.53
CA SER A 258 1.89 10.26 -5.73
C SER A 258 1.55 8.82 -6.08
N LEU A 259 2.59 8.06 -6.39
CA LEU A 259 2.53 6.64 -6.71
C LEU A 259 3.20 5.85 -5.59
N TYR A 260 2.44 5.03 -4.88
CA TYR A 260 2.92 4.23 -3.76
C TYR A 260 3.09 2.76 -4.15
N VAL A 261 4.31 2.25 -4.10
CA VAL A 261 4.63 0.85 -4.40
C VAL A 261 4.74 0.08 -3.09
N LYS A 262 3.80 -0.83 -2.87
CA LYS A 262 3.72 -1.65 -1.66
C LYS A 262 4.49 -2.97 -1.79
N SER A 263 4.46 -3.59 -2.97
CA SER A 263 5.13 -4.87 -3.24
C SER A 263 5.42 -5.03 -4.74
N LEU A 264 6.50 -5.76 -5.05
CA LEU A 264 6.86 -6.19 -6.41
C LEU A 264 6.47 -7.65 -6.71
N ASP A 265 5.98 -8.39 -5.72
CA ASP A 265 5.74 -9.82 -5.83
C ASP A 265 4.46 -10.12 -6.63
N HIS A 266 4.51 -11.20 -7.44
CA HIS A 266 3.41 -12.01 -8.03
C HIS A 266 3.35 -12.18 -9.57
N CYS A 267 2.62 -13.24 -9.95
CA CYS A 267 2.12 -13.81 -11.22
C CYS A 267 2.76 -13.44 -12.57
N ASN A 268 3.01 -12.16 -12.88
CA ASN A 268 3.50 -11.74 -14.21
C ASN A 268 5.03 -11.60 -14.28
N GLY A 269 5.71 -11.89 -13.17
CA GLY A 269 7.16 -11.82 -13.04
C GLY A 269 7.67 -10.41 -12.72
N PRO A 270 8.75 -10.29 -11.93
CA PRO A 270 9.18 -9.01 -11.36
C PRO A 270 9.60 -7.96 -12.40
N ARG A 271 10.09 -8.39 -13.57
CA ARG A 271 10.42 -7.50 -14.69
C ARG A 271 9.19 -6.73 -15.17
N HIS A 272 8.06 -7.42 -15.36
CA HIS A 272 6.84 -6.81 -15.87
C HIS A 272 6.26 -5.82 -14.85
N SER A 273 6.25 -6.19 -13.57
CA SER A 273 5.84 -5.28 -12.49
C SER A 273 6.64 -3.99 -12.46
N ILE A 274 7.98 -4.10 -12.51
CA ILE A 274 8.88 -2.95 -12.54
C ILE A 274 8.62 -2.06 -13.76
N GLN A 275 8.46 -2.65 -14.95
CA GLN A 275 8.12 -1.91 -16.17
C GLN A 275 6.77 -1.19 -16.07
N MET A 276 5.74 -1.85 -15.53
CA MET A 276 4.42 -1.23 -15.31
C MET A 276 4.49 -0.07 -14.31
N ILE A 277 5.33 -0.19 -13.28
CA ILE A 277 5.50 0.87 -12.29
C ILE A 277 6.09 2.13 -12.93
N PHE A 278 7.21 1.98 -13.63
CA PHE A 278 7.88 3.11 -14.28
C PHE A 278 7.10 3.68 -15.45
N SER A 279 6.43 2.84 -16.25
CA SER A 279 5.53 3.30 -17.31
C SER A 279 4.39 4.15 -16.74
N LYS A 280 3.79 3.73 -15.61
CA LYS A 280 2.77 4.55 -14.94
C LYS A 280 3.36 5.88 -14.45
N ALA A 281 4.55 5.86 -13.85
CA ALA A 281 5.24 7.07 -13.39
C ALA A 281 5.52 8.06 -14.53
N ARG A 282 6.01 7.59 -15.69
CA ARG A 282 6.21 8.42 -16.88
C ARG A 282 4.91 9.02 -17.40
N ASN A 283 3.82 8.26 -17.37
CA ASN A 283 2.50 8.72 -17.83
C ASN A 283 1.84 9.76 -16.91
N VAL A 284 2.25 9.85 -15.64
CA VAL A 284 1.68 10.79 -14.65
C VAL A 284 2.69 11.84 -14.18
N ALA A 285 3.86 11.91 -14.81
CA ALA A 285 4.86 12.92 -14.49
C ALA A 285 4.30 14.34 -14.74
N PRO A 286 4.58 15.33 -13.86
CA PRO A 286 5.46 15.26 -12.70
C PRO A 286 4.85 14.52 -11.51
N CYS A 287 5.62 13.61 -10.89
CA CYS A 287 5.13 12.76 -9.81
C CYS A 287 6.21 12.36 -8.80
N VAL A 288 5.76 11.91 -7.63
CA VAL A 288 6.59 11.18 -6.67
C VAL A 288 6.30 9.68 -6.75
N LEU A 289 7.36 8.88 -6.92
CA LEU A 289 7.30 7.43 -6.93
C LEU A 289 7.96 6.86 -5.66
N ILE A 290 7.14 6.22 -4.82
CA ILE A 290 7.50 5.84 -3.46
C ILE A 290 7.68 4.34 -3.36
N PHE A 291 8.83 3.92 -2.84
CA PHE A 291 9.20 2.55 -2.57
C PHE A 291 9.48 2.40 -1.08
N GLU A 292 8.56 1.81 -0.31
CA GLU A 292 8.80 1.51 1.10
C GLU A 292 9.50 0.16 1.31
N ASP A 293 10.47 0.11 2.22
CA ASP A 293 11.28 -1.07 2.52
C ASP A 293 12.01 -1.62 1.28
N LEU A 294 12.76 -0.74 0.62
CA LEU A 294 13.51 -1.02 -0.60
C LEU A 294 14.46 -2.21 -0.47
N ASP A 295 15.02 -2.44 0.72
CA ASP A 295 15.88 -3.59 1.03
C ASP A 295 15.15 -4.93 1.02
N SER A 296 13.83 -4.91 1.26
CA SER A 296 12.98 -6.09 1.12
C SER A 296 12.49 -6.27 -0.31
N MET A 297 12.16 -5.17 -1.00
CA MET A 297 11.62 -5.23 -2.37
C MET A 297 12.67 -5.55 -3.44
N VAL A 298 13.86 -4.95 -3.36
CA VAL A 298 14.87 -5.06 -4.41
C VAL A 298 15.87 -6.18 -4.09
N THR A 299 15.44 -7.41 -4.35
CA THR A 299 16.29 -8.61 -4.22
C THR A 299 17.28 -8.76 -5.38
N ASP A 300 18.29 -9.61 -5.23
CA ASP A 300 19.28 -9.92 -6.27
C ASP A 300 18.66 -10.35 -7.61
N LYS A 301 17.50 -11.00 -7.58
CA LYS A 301 16.79 -11.49 -8.77
C LYS A 301 16.14 -10.37 -9.60
N VAL A 302 15.73 -9.29 -8.94
CA VAL A 302 14.96 -8.19 -9.56
C VAL A 302 15.80 -6.93 -9.76
N ARG A 303 16.95 -6.86 -9.08
CA ARG A 303 17.89 -5.74 -9.09
C ARG A 303 18.22 -5.23 -10.50
N SER A 304 18.59 -6.12 -11.43
CA SER A 304 19.01 -5.69 -12.77
C SER A 304 17.88 -4.98 -13.53
N TYR A 305 16.65 -5.49 -13.42
CA TYR A 305 15.48 -4.84 -14.02
C TYR A 305 15.20 -3.49 -13.38
N PHE A 306 15.28 -3.41 -12.04
CA PHE A 306 15.07 -2.16 -11.30
C PHE A 306 16.11 -1.08 -11.67
N LEU A 307 17.39 -1.46 -11.73
CA LEU A 307 18.46 -0.55 -12.11
C LEU A 307 18.33 -0.06 -13.55
N ASN A 308 17.91 -0.93 -14.48
CA ASN A 308 17.69 -0.55 -15.87
C ASN A 308 16.58 0.51 -16.01
N GLU A 309 15.49 0.40 -15.24
CA GLU A 309 14.43 1.41 -15.27
C GLU A 309 14.86 2.74 -14.63
N ILE A 310 15.65 2.70 -13.54
CA ILE A 310 16.19 3.93 -12.91
C ILE A 310 17.16 4.67 -13.83
N ASP A 311 18.07 3.93 -14.45
CA ASP A 311 19.07 4.49 -15.36
C ASP A 311 18.39 5.03 -16.62
N GLY A 312 17.31 4.37 -17.06
CA GLY A 312 16.39 4.83 -18.09
C GLY A 312 17.01 4.80 -19.49
N LEU A 313 16.63 3.79 -20.31
CA LEU A 313 16.72 3.96 -21.77
C LEU A 313 15.63 4.91 -22.29
N GLU A 314 14.53 5.03 -21.54
CA GLU A 314 13.44 5.99 -21.73
C GLU A 314 13.60 7.17 -20.76
N SER A 315 13.08 8.36 -21.11
CA SER A 315 13.17 9.53 -20.24
C SER A 315 12.33 9.35 -18.97
N ASN A 316 12.96 9.57 -17.81
CA ASN A 316 12.33 9.61 -16.49
C ASN A 316 12.15 11.06 -16.00
N ASP A 317 12.02 12.03 -16.92
CA ASP A 317 11.82 13.43 -16.59
C ASP A 317 10.54 13.64 -15.76
N GLY A 318 10.62 14.51 -14.76
CA GLY A 318 9.54 14.83 -13.81
C GLY A 318 9.33 13.78 -12.72
N ILE A 319 10.14 12.71 -12.66
CA ILE A 319 10.01 11.66 -11.64
C ILE A 319 10.98 11.90 -10.48
N LEU A 320 10.42 12.10 -9.28
CA LEU A 320 11.15 12.04 -8.02
C LEU A 320 10.89 10.70 -7.32
N MET A 321 11.93 9.90 -7.13
CA MET A 321 11.83 8.62 -6.42
C MET A 321 12.17 8.76 -4.94
N ILE A 322 11.40 8.13 -4.08
CA ILE A 322 11.68 8.02 -2.64
C ILE A 322 11.77 6.56 -2.27
N GLY A 323 12.92 6.13 -1.77
CA GLY A 323 13.11 4.81 -1.17
C GLY A 323 13.21 4.92 0.34
N SER A 324 12.45 4.12 1.10
CA SER A 324 12.69 3.94 2.53
C SER A 324 13.46 2.64 2.79
N THR A 325 14.33 2.61 3.79
CA THR A 325 15.00 1.38 4.23
C THR A 325 15.40 1.45 5.69
N ASN A 326 15.44 0.31 6.37
CA ASN A 326 16.03 0.22 7.72
C ASN A 326 17.54 -0.05 7.68
N HIS A 327 18.04 -0.60 6.57
CA HIS A 327 19.41 -1.08 6.44
C HIS A 327 20.03 -0.61 5.13
N LEU A 328 20.59 0.62 5.14
CA LEU A 328 21.27 1.19 3.96
C LEU A 328 22.43 0.31 3.47
N ASP A 329 23.08 -0.42 4.38
CA ASP A 329 24.17 -1.35 4.12
C ASP A 329 23.73 -2.64 3.42
N ARG A 330 22.45 -3.02 3.51
CA ARG A 330 21.87 -4.17 2.80
C ARG A 330 21.45 -3.83 1.37
N LEU A 331 21.29 -2.55 1.06
CA LEU A 331 20.99 -2.13 -0.31
C LEU A 331 22.18 -2.36 -1.23
N ASP A 332 21.87 -2.71 -2.48
CA ASP A 332 22.88 -2.88 -3.50
C ASP A 332 23.76 -1.61 -3.62
N PRO A 333 25.10 -1.73 -3.68
CA PRO A 333 25.98 -0.56 -3.79
C PRO A 333 25.67 0.33 -4.98
N ALA A 334 25.13 -0.23 -6.06
CA ALA A 334 24.75 0.50 -7.24
C ALA A 334 23.47 1.33 -7.00
N ILE A 335 22.60 0.96 -6.05
CA ILE A 335 21.46 1.78 -5.60
C ILE A 335 21.95 2.79 -4.56
N ALA A 336 22.69 2.34 -3.56
CA ALA A 336 23.06 3.15 -2.40
C ALA A 336 24.18 4.16 -2.70
N LYS A 337 25.18 3.83 -3.53
CA LYS A 337 26.40 4.64 -3.65
C LYS A 337 26.56 5.32 -5.00
N ARG A 338 25.91 4.82 -6.07
CA ARG A 338 26.10 5.36 -7.41
C ARG A 338 25.30 6.67 -7.58
N PRO A 339 25.96 7.77 -8.00
CA PRO A 339 25.27 8.99 -8.38
C PRO A 339 24.29 8.80 -9.54
N SER A 340 23.37 9.75 -9.69
CA SER A 340 22.29 9.82 -10.69
C SER A 340 21.15 8.80 -10.52
N ARG A 341 21.13 8.06 -9.41
CA ARG A 341 20.08 7.10 -9.04
C ARG A 341 19.36 7.58 -7.79
N PHE A 342 19.99 7.38 -6.63
CA PHE A 342 19.57 7.91 -5.33
C PHE A 342 20.65 8.83 -4.77
N ASP A 343 20.60 10.09 -5.24
CA ASP A 343 21.60 11.12 -4.98
C ASP A 343 21.56 11.63 -3.54
N ARG A 344 20.36 11.64 -2.95
CA ARG A 344 20.08 12.28 -1.66
C ARG A 344 19.76 11.22 -0.62
N LYS A 345 20.28 11.41 0.60
CA LYS A 345 20.14 10.47 1.70
C LYS A 345 19.87 11.22 2.99
N TYR A 346 18.78 10.87 3.65
CA TYR A 346 18.39 11.44 4.93
C TYR A 346 18.40 10.34 5.98
N HIS A 347 19.22 10.54 7.01
CA HIS A 347 19.43 9.57 8.07
C HIS A 347 18.52 9.87 9.27
N PHE A 348 17.56 8.99 9.50
CA PHE A 348 16.65 8.99 10.63
C PHE A 348 17.29 8.24 11.79
N LYS A 349 17.90 8.99 12.70
CA LYS A 349 18.58 8.48 13.90
C LYS A 349 17.57 8.17 15.00
N LEU A 350 18.06 7.63 16.12
CA LEU A 350 17.31 7.67 17.36
C LEU A 350 17.12 9.13 17.80
N PRO A 351 15.99 9.47 18.42
CA PRO A 351 15.70 10.83 18.84
C PRO A 351 16.69 11.30 19.91
N ASP A 352 17.19 12.51 19.75
CA ASP A 352 17.96 13.21 20.79
C ASP A 352 17.06 13.67 21.96
N GLU A 353 17.65 14.25 23.00
CA GLU A 353 16.88 14.67 24.19
C GLU A 353 15.79 15.69 23.83
N ASP A 354 16.09 16.65 22.95
CA ASP A 354 15.14 17.70 22.54
C ASP A 354 13.97 17.10 21.74
N GLU A 355 14.25 16.18 20.81
CA GLU A 355 13.25 15.43 20.06
C GLU A 355 12.36 14.58 20.98
N ARG A 356 12.93 13.98 22.05
CA ARG A 356 12.16 13.25 23.06
C ARG A 356 11.29 14.17 23.92
N VAL A 357 11.78 15.38 24.24
CA VAL A 357 10.96 16.42 24.93
C VAL A 357 9.76 16.79 24.06
N LEU A 358 9.97 17.07 22.77
CA LEU A 358 8.88 17.37 21.83
C LEU A 358 7.85 16.23 21.77
N TYR A 359 8.31 14.98 21.77
CA TYR A 359 7.42 13.82 21.78
C TYR A 359 6.60 13.72 23.08
N CYS A 360 7.21 14.03 24.23
CA CYS A 360 6.49 14.10 25.51
C CYS A 360 5.49 15.25 25.53
N GLN A 361 5.83 16.42 24.98
CA GLN A 361 4.92 17.55 24.87
C GLN A 361 3.71 17.24 23.98
N TYR A 362 3.88 16.47 22.91
CA TYR A 362 2.77 15.95 22.12
C TYR A 362 1.80 15.12 22.97
N TRP A 363 2.30 14.21 23.81
CA TRP A 363 1.46 13.44 24.73
C TRP A 363 0.84 14.29 25.84
N HIS A 364 1.56 15.30 26.33
CA HIS A 364 1.05 16.25 27.30
C HIS A 364 -0.18 16.99 26.75
N GLN A 365 -0.08 17.55 25.54
CA GLN A 365 -1.20 18.23 24.88
C GLN A 365 -2.39 17.28 24.67
N LYS A 366 -2.12 16.04 24.26
CA LYS A 366 -3.16 15.02 24.07
C LYS A 366 -3.88 14.64 25.38
N LEU A 367 -3.22 14.77 26.52
CA LEU A 367 -3.73 14.37 27.84
C LEU A 367 -4.15 15.54 28.72
N LEU A 368 -4.01 16.79 28.25
CA LEU A 368 -4.15 18.01 29.04
C LEU A 368 -5.47 18.10 29.83
N ASN A 369 -6.56 17.57 29.28
CA ASN A 369 -7.90 17.59 29.89
C ASN A 369 -8.43 16.19 30.25
N HIS A 370 -7.54 15.19 30.36
CA HIS A 370 -7.99 13.82 30.60
C HIS A 370 -8.37 13.60 32.08
N PRO A 371 -9.57 13.09 32.40
CA PRO A 371 -10.08 13.05 33.78
C PRO A 371 -9.35 12.06 34.71
N LEU A 372 -8.62 11.09 34.15
CA LEU A 372 -7.94 10.04 34.89
C LEU A 372 -6.43 10.27 35.06
N VAL A 373 -5.85 11.28 34.41
CA VAL A 373 -4.40 11.41 34.27
C VAL A 373 -3.97 12.85 34.45
N THR A 374 -3.02 13.08 35.36
CA THR A 374 -2.35 14.37 35.52
C THR A 374 -0.95 14.28 34.91
N PHE A 375 -0.70 15.04 33.84
CA PHE A 375 0.60 15.09 33.19
C PHE A 375 1.06 16.55 33.07
N PRO A 376 1.77 17.11 34.07
CA PRO A 376 2.35 18.45 34.00
C PRO A 376 3.45 18.55 32.94
N GLU A 377 3.66 19.75 32.38
CA GLU A 377 4.66 19.97 31.32
C GLU A 377 6.09 19.63 31.79
N ASP A 378 6.44 19.92 33.04
CA ASP A 378 7.77 19.67 33.62
C ASP A 378 8.17 18.17 33.62
N MET A 379 7.18 17.26 33.58
CA MET A 379 7.45 15.83 33.43
C MET A 379 8.08 15.49 32.08
N CYS A 380 7.85 16.30 31.02
CA CYS A 380 8.41 16.05 29.70
C CYS A 380 9.94 16.01 29.72
N PHE A 381 10.57 16.95 30.42
CA PHE A 381 12.03 17.00 30.58
C PHE A 381 12.56 15.81 31.37
N SER A 382 11.83 15.39 32.41
CA SER A 382 12.23 14.24 33.23
C SER A 382 12.17 12.95 32.41
N ILE A 383 11.08 12.72 31.68
CA ILE A 383 10.89 11.54 30.82
C ILE A 383 11.94 11.49 29.71
N ALA A 384 12.21 12.62 29.04
CA ALA A 384 13.20 12.69 27.98
C ALA A 384 14.61 12.30 28.45
N LYS A 385 15.01 12.65 29.69
CA LYS A 385 16.32 12.32 30.25
C LYS A 385 16.54 10.83 30.50
N PHE A 386 15.55 10.12 31.04
CA PHE A 386 15.72 8.70 31.36
C PHE A 386 15.35 7.74 30.22
N THR A 387 14.79 8.25 29.11
CA THR A 387 14.45 7.47 27.91
C THR A 387 15.53 7.52 26.83
N ASP A 388 16.78 7.77 27.21
CA ASP A 388 17.90 7.77 26.26
C ASP A 388 18.02 6.41 25.53
N GLY A 389 18.22 6.48 24.22
CA GLY A 389 18.28 5.32 23.33
C GLY A 389 16.92 4.76 22.88
N PHE A 390 15.79 5.30 23.33
CA PHE A 390 14.46 4.87 22.86
C PHE A 390 14.19 5.41 21.46
N SER A 391 13.60 4.61 20.58
CA SER A 391 12.99 5.11 19.34
C SER A 391 11.62 5.74 19.64
N PHE A 392 11.07 6.52 18.69
CA PHE A 392 9.68 7.02 18.86
C PHE A 392 8.66 5.88 18.99
N ALA A 393 8.90 4.72 18.37
CA ALA A 393 8.05 3.54 18.57
C ALA A 393 8.11 3.01 20.02
N TYR A 394 9.29 2.96 20.62
CA TYR A 394 9.44 2.58 22.04
C TYR A 394 8.82 3.63 22.98
N LEU A 395 8.97 4.93 22.69
CA LEU A 395 8.30 5.98 23.45
C LEU A 395 6.78 5.89 23.32
N LYS A 396 6.26 5.58 22.13
CA LYS A 396 4.83 5.34 21.91
C LYS A 396 4.33 4.20 22.78
N GLU A 397 5.04 3.08 22.78
CA GLU A 397 4.69 1.92 23.60
C GLU A 397 4.72 2.28 25.09
N LEU A 398 5.76 2.98 25.55
CA LEU A 398 5.90 3.44 26.93
C LEU A 398 4.68 4.25 27.40
N PHE A 399 4.21 5.21 26.60
CA PHE A 399 3.02 5.99 26.93
C PHE A 399 1.75 5.13 26.89
N ILE A 400 1.57 4.29 25.87
CA ILE A 400 0.37 3.45 25.74
C ILE A 400 0.25 2.47 26.91
N SER A 401 1.32 1.71 27.21
CA SER A 401 1.31 0.72 28.29
C SER A 401 1.07 1.38 29.64
N SER A 402 1.73 2.51 29.91
CA SER A 402 1.56 3.27 31.15
C SER A 402 0.13 3.78 31.33
N LEU A 403 -0.47 4.35 30.27
CA LEU A 403 -1.84 4.85 30.33
C LEU A 403 -2.86 3.74 30.54
N LEU A 404 -2.65 2.56 29.95
CA LEU A 404 -3.53 1.40 30.16
C LEU A 404 -3.48 0.89 31.60
N ILE A 405 -2.30 0.87 32.23
CA ILE A 405 -2.13 0.50 33.65
C ILE A 405 -2.88 1.49 34.54
N VAL A 406 -2.67 2.80 34.33
CA VAL A 406 -3.36 3.85 35.08
C VAL A 406 -4.87 3.76 34.89
N ALA A 407 -5.35 3.52 33.66
CA ALA A 407 -6.78 3.38 33.37
C ALA A 407 -7.43 2.15 34.05
N ARG A 408 -6.67 1.09 34.32
CA ARG A 408 -7.12 -0.08 35.08
C ARG A 408 -7.14 0.14 36.59
N GLY A 409 -6.64 1.28 37.08
CA GLY A 409 -6.50 1.55 38.51
C GLY A 409 -5.37 0.77 39.19
N ALA A 410 -4.45 0.19 38.40
CA ALA A 410 -3.30 -0.56 38.90
C ALA A 410 -2.15 0.39 39.28
N THR A 411 -1.41 0.04 40.32
CA THR A 411 -0.25 0.81 40.81
C THR A 411 1.06 0.30 40.21
N SER A 412 2.16 1.02 40.43
CA SER A 412 3.50 0.60 39.96
C SER A 412 3.93 -0.77 40.47
N GLU A 413 3.40 -1.23 41.62
CA GLU A 413 3.67 -2.55 42.19
C GLU A 413 3.01 -3.67 41.37
N ASP A 414 1.79 -3.43 40.87
CA ASP A 414 1.05 -4.38 40.03
C ASP A 414 1.75 -4.56 38.68
N ALA A 415 2.23 -3.46 38.09
CA ALA A 415 2.99 -3.45 36.83
C ALA A 415 4.31 -4.26 36.90
N ALA A 416 4.99 -4.26 38.05
CA ALA A 416 6.19 -5.06 38.26
C ALA A 416 5.88 -6.56 38.49
N SER A 417 4.68 -6.88 38.96
CA SER A 417 4.26 -8.24 39.30
C SER A 417 3.73 -9.04 38.09
N GLU A 418 3.02 -8.40 37.15
CA GLU A 418 2.39 -9.05 35.99
C GLU A 418 3.38 -9.78 35.04
N GLN A 419 4.66 -9.39 35.03
CA GLN A 419 5.70 -10.03 34.21
C GLN A 419 6.64 -10.96 34.99
N SER A 420 6.47 -11.09 36.31
CA SER A 420 7.19 -12.10 37.12
C SER A 420 6.59 -13.51 37.01
N ALA A 421 5.38 -13.61 36.44
CA ALA A 421 4.82 -14.87 35.97
C ALA A 421 5.45 -15.22 34.59
N PRO A 422 5.88 -16.48 34.36
CA PRO A 422 6.42 -16.87 33.06
C PRO A 422 5.34 -16.68 31.99
N SER A 423 5.60 -15.81 31.02
CA SER A 423 4.73 -15.58 29.88
C SER A 423 4.83 -16.75 28.90
N ASP A 424 3.95 -17.74 29.04
CA ASP A 424 3.54 -18.61 27.93
C ASP A 424 2.63 -17.80 27.00
N HIS A 425 3.22 -16.84 26.31
CA HIS A 425 2.63 -16.19 25.15
C HIS A 425 3.60 -16.32 23.98
N SER A 426 3.84 -17.57 23.58
CA SER A 426 3.99 -17.87 22.17
C SER A 426 2.67 -17.47 21.52
N SER A 427 2.65 -16.34 20.82
CA SER A 427 1.66 -16.12 19.77
C SER A 427 1.72 -17.35 18.86
N THR A 428 0.64 -18.11 18.87
CA THR A 428 0.38 -19.17 17.90
C THR A 428 0.43 -18.55 16.51
N ILE A 429 1.58 -18.66 15.88
CA ILE A 429 1.65 -18.84 14.44
C ILE A 429 0.93 -20.16 14.20
N ASP A 430 -0.25 -20.08 13.59
CA ASP A 430 -0.96 -21.23 13.02
C ASP A 430 -0.08 -21.83 11.91
N THR A 431 0.90 -22.63 12.31
CA THR A 431 1.48 -23.64 11.45
C THR A 431 0.47 -24.76 11.38
N VAL A 432 -0.30 -24.78 10.29
CA VAL A 432 -1.11 -25.91 9.88
C VAL A 432 -0.19 -27.13 9.78
N LEU A 433 -0.23 -27.99 10.79
CA LEU A 433 0.33 -29.32 10.73
C LEU A 433 -0.55 -30.14 9.79
N VAL A 434 -0.04 -30.40 8.59
CA VAL A 434 -0.56 -31.45 7.71
C VAL A 434 -0.14 -32.77 8.35
N GLU A 435 -1.09 -33.49 8.95
CA GLU A 435 -0.89 -34.87 9.40
C GLU A 435 -0.65 -35.77 8.20
N ALA A 436 0.55 -36.34 8.09
CA ALA A 436 0.81 -37.48 7.23
C ALA A 436 0.36 -38.77 7.95
N PRO A 437 -0.20 -39.76 7.23
CA PRO A 437 -0.76 -40.96 7.86
C PRO A 437 0.33 -41.84 8.49
N THR A 438 -0.06 -42.53 9.56
CA THR A 438 0.71 -43.53 10.30
C THR A 438 1.14 -44.71 9.42
N GLU A 439 2.42 -45.07 9.47
CA GLU A 439 2.97 -46.31 8.90
C GLU A 439 2.69 -47.50 9.84
N GLU A 440 1.82 -48.41 9.42
CA GLU A 440 1.90 -49.84 9.74
C GLU A 440 2.02 -50.60 8.41
N GLU A 441 3.21 -51.11 8.11
CA GLU A 441 3.48 -52.51 7.74
C GLU A 441 4.82 -52.70 6.99
N ILE A 442 5.67 -53.55 7.59
CA ILE A 442 6.55 -54.54 6.94
C ILE A 442 7.84 -54.02 6.23
N GLY A 443 8.96 -54.08 6.98
CA GLY A 443 9.99 -55.11 6.77
C GLY A 443 11.13 -54.90 5.75
N LYS A 444 12.38 -54.97 6.29
CA LYS A 444 13.71 -55.19 5.65
C LYS A 444 14.27 -53.94 4.92
N GLU A 445 15.54 -53.55 5.01
CA GLU A 445 16.79 -54.27 5.22
C GLU A 445 17.93 -53.29 5.61
N ARG A 446 19.06 -53.86 6.05
CA ARG A 446 20.35 -53.28 6.47
C ARG A 446 20.89 -52.25 5.45
N ASP A 447 21.70 -51.24 5.79
CA ASP A 447 23.06 -51.35 6.33
C ASP A 447 23.61 -49.98 6.79
N SER A 448 24.44 -50.07 7.81
CA SER A 448 25.31 -49.06 8.41
C SER A 448 26.33 -48.44 7.44
N ARG A 449 26.59 -47.12 7.56
CA ARG A 449 27.95 -46.57 7.77
C ARG A 449 28.05 -45.03 7.78
N LYS A 450 28.87 -44.55 8.73
CA LYS A 450 29.64 -43.29 8.84
C LYS A 450 29.07 -42.15 9.69
N PHE A 451 29.40 -42.25 10.97
CA PHE A 451 29.75 -41.12 11.85
C PHE A 451 31.09 -40.51 11.39
N ASP A 452 31.18 -39.17 11.37
CA ASP A 452 32.41 -38.49 11.79
C ASP A 452 32.13 -37.09 12.38
N LYS A 453 32.56 -36.93 13.64
CA LYS A 453 32.98 -35.75 14.40
C LYS A 453 32.29 -34.39 14.20
N VAL A 454 31.45 -34.01 15.17
CA VAL A 454 31.16 -32.61 15.50
C VAL A 454 32.05 -32.16 16.66
N ILE A 455 32.86 -31.13 16.40
CA ILE A 455 33.68 -30.41 17.36
C ILE A 455 32.76 -29.55 18.24
N LYS A 456 32.77 -29.77 19.56
CA LYS A 456 32.17 -28.84 20.53
C LYS A 456 33.03 -27.57 20.60
N VAL A 457 32.55 -26.47 20.01
CA VAL A 457 33.02 -25.12 20.33
C VAL A 457 32.06 -24.53 21.36
N THR A 458 32.47 -24.54 22.63
CA THR A 458 31.82 -23.76 23.67
C THR A 458 32.19 -22.30 23.49
N ALA A 459 31.29 -21.51 22.90
CA ALA A 459 31.41 -20.05 22.88
C ALA A 459 31.11 -19.50 24.29
N SER A 460 32.09 -18.86 24.91
CA SER A 460 31.91 -18.10 26.14
C SER A 460 31.02 -16.89 25.86
N ARG A 461 29.80 -16.85 26.42
CA ARG A 461 28.98 -15.63 26.44
C ARG A 461 29.70 -14.56 27.26
N LYS A 462 30.06 -13.43 26.63
CA LYS A 462 30.48 -12.22 27.35
C LYS A 462 29.29 -11.73 28.21
N PRO A 463 29.52 -11.19 29.42
CA PRO A 463 28.44 -10.64 30.23
C PRO A 463 27.80 -9.45 29.51
N GLN A 464 26.49 -9.52 29.27
CA GLN A 464 25.69 -8.37 28.80
C GLN A 464 25.66 -7.33 29.93
N ILE A 465 26.21 -6.13 29.66
CA ILE A 465 26.10 -4.98 30.56
C ILE A 465 24.66 -4.49 30.45
N ARG A 466 23.84 -4.72 31.48
CA ARG A 466 22.46 -4.22 31.53
C ARG A 466 22.47 -2.70 31.59
N ARG A 467 21.78 -2.04 30.68
CA ARG A 467 21.57 -0.59 30.75
C ARG A 467 20.62 -0.29 31.92
N ALA A 468 21.11 0.44 32.91
CA ALA A 468 20.27 0.98 33.97
C ALA A 468 19.69 2.32 33.52
N ILE A 469 18.45 2.62 33.93
CA ILE A 469 17.92 3.98 33.80
C ILE A 469 18.93 4.96 34.41
N PRO A 470 19.33 6.03 33.68
CA PRO A 470 20.16 7.08 34.25
C PRO A 470 19.53 7.59 35.55
N LYS A 471 20.34 7.84 36.59
CA LYS A 471 19.84 8.49 37.80
C LYS A 471 19.47 9.94 37.45
N VAL A 472 18.20 10.18 37.13
CA VAL A 472 17.64 11.50 36.88
C VAL A 472 17.06 12.03 38.18
N GLU A 473 17.45 13.25 38.57
CA GLU A 473 16.83 13.95 39.69
C GLU A 473 15.41 14.38 39.29
N ILE A 474 14.40 13.81 39.96
CA ILE A 474 12.99 14.13 39.74
C ILE A 474 12.60 15.24 40.73
N PRO A 475 12.08 16.38 40.26
CA PRO A 475 11.57 17.46 41.11
C PRO A 475 10.61 16.95 42.20
N GLU A 476 10.70 17.49 43.42
CA GLU A 476 9.89 17.02 44.57
C GLU A 476 8.39 17.05 44.28
N GLU A 477 7.93 18.07 43.56
CA GLU A 477 6.54 18.25 43.12
C GLU A 477 6.01 17.15 42.17
N LEU A 478 6.90 16.35 41.58
CA LEU A 478 6.55 15.24 40.69
C LEU A 478 6.63 13.86 41.37
N GLN A 479 7.21 13.76 42.58
CA GLN A 479 7.47 12.47 43.26
C GLN A 479 6.19 11.72 43.68
N GLY A 480 5.03 12.37 43.68
CA GLY A 480 3.72 11.76 43.96
C GLY A 480 2.86 11.48 42.72
N ASN A 481 3.36 11.72 41.51
CA ASN A 481 2.58 11.56 40.29
C ASN A 481 2.47 10.07 39.89
N THR A 482 1.26 9.52 39.91
CA THR A 482 0.98 8.12 39.56
C THR A 482 1.39 7.76 38.13
N LEU A 483 1.21 8.67 37.16
CA LEU A 483 1.63 8.41 35.79
C LEU A 483 3.16 8.33 35.70
N LEU A 484 3.88 9.24 36.36
CA LEU A 484 5.34 9.24 36.34
C LEU A 484 5.93 7.96 36.95
N SER A 485 5.37 7.48 38.07
CA SER A 485 5.85 6.25 38.71
C SER A 485 5.62 5.02 37.82
N VAL A 486 4.47 4.94 37.16
CA VAL A 486 4.18 3.87 36.18
C VAL A 486 5.10 3.97 34.97
N ILE A 487 5.32 5.17 34.42
CA ILE A 487 6.24 5.38 33.29
C ILE A 487 7.66 4.94 33.64
N LEU A 488 8.17 5.27 34.84
CA LEU A 488 9.51 4.84 35.26
C LEU A 488 9.63 3.32 35.34
N ALA A 489 8.61 2.65 35.90
CA ALA A 489 8.56 1.19 35.95
C ALA A 489 8.54 0.57 34.55
N GLN A 490 7.68 1.08 33.66
CA GLN A 490 7.56 0.59 32.28
C GLN A 490 8.81 0.88 31.44
N ALA A 491 9.47 2.02 31.63
CA ALA A 491 10.72 2.33 30.96
C ALA A 491 11.82 1.33 31.32
N GLN A 492 11.88 0.89 32.59
CA GLN A 492 12.87 -0.11 33.03
C GLN A 492 12.60 -1.48 32.42
N ILE A 493 11.33 -1.84 32.25
CA ILE A 493 10.91 -3.08 31.58
C ILE A 493 11.34 -3.04 30.10
N LEU A 494 10.98 -1.98 29.37
CA LEU A 494 11.32 -1.84 27.95
C LEU A 494 12.83 -1.82 27.72
N LEU A 495 13.61 -1.17 28.60
CA LEU A 495 15.08 -1.22 28.56
C LEU A 495 15.62 -2.64 28.68
N ASN A 496 15.07 -3.44 29.61
CA ASN A 496 15.48 -4.83 29.79
C ASN A 496 15.11 -5.72 28.59
N GLU A 497 14.04 -5.39 27.86
CA GLU A 497 13.66 -6.09 26.63
C GLU A 497 14.55 -5.70 25.45
N MET A 498 14.90 -4.42 25.32
CA MET A 498 15.84 -3.94 24.31
C MET A 498 17.21 -4.61 24.43
N ASP A 499 17.70 -4.87 25.64
CA ASP A 499 18.99 -5.54 25.89
C ASP A 499 18.98 -7.06 25.58
N LYS A 500 17.80 -7.67 25.39
CA LYS A 500 17.65 -9.10 25.06
C LYS A 500 17.67 -9.39 23.56
N ASN A 501 17.33 -8.40 22.73
CA ASN A 501 17.30 -8.48 21.26
C ASN A 501 18.62 -7.96 20.65
#